data_AF-A0A914G8A6-F1
#
_entry.id   AF-A0A914G8A6-F1
#
_cell.length_a   1.000
_cell.length_b   1.000
_cell.length_c   1.000
_cell.angle_alpha   90.00
_cell.angle_beta   90.00
_cell.angle_gamma   90.00
#
_symmetry.space_group_name_H-M   'P 1'
#
loop_
_entity.id
_entity.type
_entity.pdbx_description
1 polymer ?
#
loop_
_entity_poly.entity_id
_entity_poly.type
_entity_poly.pdbx_seq_one_letter_code
_entity_poly.pdbx_strand_id
1 'polypeptide(L)'
;MAVGIKMNILLFAPVFYLTFLFRFGYFQTILSGISAALFQLFLGEPFLLFAPWDYIKNAFNFKRVFLYVWTVNWRMIPEWLFLDRRFHTVLLALHLLTLSTFIAFFWIR
;
A
#
# COMPACT_ATOMS: atom_id res chain seq x y z
N MET A 1 -11.64 1.01 7.71
CA MET A 1 -11.06 0.75 9.06
C MET A 1 -9.74 -0.02 9.01
N ALA A 2 -9.58 -1.06 8.19
CA ALA A 2 -8.37 -1.89 8.20
C ALA A 2 -7.05 -1.11 7.94
N VAL A 3 -7.06 -0.09 7.07
CA VAL A 3 -5.89 0.79 6.81
C VAL A 3 -5.43 1.55 8.06
N GLY A 4 -6.33 1.86 9.00
CA GLY A 4 -5.99 2.54 10.25
C GLY A 4 -5.24 1.67 11.27
N ILE A 5 -5.20 0.35 11.03
CA ILE A 5 -4.52 -0.62 11.91
C ILE A 5 -3.17 -1.03 11.29
N LYS A 6 -3.14 -1.30 9.98
CA LYS A 6 -1.92 -1.63 9.24
C LYS A 6 -1.91 -0.99 7.85
N MET A 7 -0.88 -0.20 7.58
CA MET A 7 -0.67 0.48 6.29
C MET A 7 -0.52 -0.50 5.12
N ASN A 8 -0.07 -1.73 5.35
CA ASN A 8 0.12 -2.73 4.28
C ASN A 8 -1.17 -3.03 3.52
N ILE A 9 -2.33 -2.73 4.12
CA ILE A 9 -3.63 -2.90 3.48
C ILE A 9 -3.82 -1.92 2.31
N LEU A 10 -3.05 -0.84 2.25
CA LEU A 10 -3.02 0.08 1.11
C LEU A 10 -2.63 -0.63 -0.20
N LEU A 11 -1.91 -1.75 -0.13
CA LEU A 11 -1.58 -2.59 -1.29
C LEU A 11 -2.83 -3.16 -1.98
N PHE A 12 -3.96 -3.31 -1.27
CA PHE A 12 -5.23 -3.76 -1.84
C PHE A 12 -6.08 -2.62 -2.41
N ALA A 13 -5.71 -1.36 -2.17
CA ALA A 13 -6.44 -0.18 -2.65
C ALA A 13 -6.72 -0.17 -4.16
N PRO A 14 -5.76 -0.47 -5.07
CA PRO A 14 -6.03 -0.43 -6.51
C PRO A 14 -7.10 -1.45 -6.95
N VAL A 15 -7.11 -2.66 -6.37
CA VAL A 15 -8.12 -3.68 -6.68
C VAL A 15 -9.50 -3.28 -6.17
N PHE A 16 -9.57 -2.71 -4.96
CA PHE A 16 -10.81 -2.19 -4.39
C PHE A 16 -11.38 -1.03 -5.21
N TYR A 17 -10.53 -0.10 -5.63
CA TYR A 17 -10.91 1.03 -6.48
C TYR A 17 -11.52 0.56 -7.80
N LEU A 18 -10.83 -0.37 -8.49
CA LEU A 18 -11.34 -0.93 -9.73
C LEU A 18 -12.68 -1.66 -9.50
N THR A 19 -12.78 -2.49 -8.47
CA THR A 19 -14.03 -3.20 -8.12
C THR A 19 -15.20 -2.27 -7.86
N PHE A 20 -14.98 -1.18 -7.12
CA PHE A 20 -16.00 -0.16 -6.91
C PHE A 20 -16.37 0.55 -8.21
N LEU A 21 -15.37 0.88 -9.04
CA LEU A 21 -15.57 1.58 -10.29
C LEU A 21 -16.46 0.78 -11.26
N PHE A 22 -16.19 -0.51 -11.44
CA PHE A 22 -17.00 -1.36 -12.32
C PHE A 22 -18.41 -1.64 -11.77
N ARG A 23 -18.59 -1.64 -10.44
CA ARG A 23 -19.89 -1.96 -9.82
C ARG A 23 -20.81 -0.76 -9.65
N PHE A 24 -20.26 0.40 -9.29
CA PHE A 24 -21.01 1.57 -8.84
C PHE A 24 -20.75 2.82 -9.71
N GLY A 25 -19.80 2.75 -10.64
CA GLY A 25 -19.43 3.88 -11.51
C GLY A 25 -18.53 4.92 -10.83
N TYR A 26 -18.11 5.92 -11.61
CA TYR A 26 -17.12 6.93 -11.18
C TYR A 26 -17.59 7.76 -9.98
N PHE A 27 -18.83 8.24 -9.99
CA PHE A 27 -19.32 9.19 -8.99
C PHE A 27 -19.40 8.58 -7.57
N GLN A 28 -19.99 7.41 -7.43
CA GLN A 28 -20.11 6.72 -6.14
C GLN A 28 -18.75 6.25 -5.61
N THR A 29 -17.83 5.88 -6.49
CA THR A 29 -16.47 5.50 -6.13
C THR A 29 -15.71 6.68 -5.52
N ILE A 30 -15.78 7.86 -6.14
CA ILE A 30 -15.13 9.08 -5.62
C ILE A 30 -15.74 9.47 -4.27
N LEU A 31 -17.08 9.48 -4.16
CA LEU A 31 -17.75 9.84 -2.90
C LEU A 31 -17.35 8.89 -1.75
N SER A 32 -17.28 7.58 -2.04
CA SER A 32 -16.85 6.56 -1.08
C SER A 32 -15.37 6.70 -0.69
N GLY A 33 -14.52 7.10 -1.64
CA GLY A 33 -13.11 7.40 -1.37
C GLY A 33 -12.94 8.62 -0.47
N ILE A 34 -13.70 9.69 -0.72
CA ILE A 34 -13.69 10.91 0.08
C ILE A 34 -14.18 10.63 1.50
N SER A 35 -15.28 9.89 1.66
CA SER A 35 -15.81 9.56 2.99
C SER A 35 -14.81 8.72 3.80
N ALA A 36 -14.12 7.76 3.16
CA ALA A 36 -13.06 6.99 3.80
C ALA A 36 -11.87 7.87 4.23
N ALA A 37 -11.45 8.82 3.38
CA ALA A 37 -10.37 9.75 3.71
C ALA A 37 -10.74 10.67 4.88
N LEU A 38 -11.95 11.23 4.89
CA LEU A 38 -12.44 12.05 6.00
C LEU A 38 -12.47 11.28 7.32
N PHE A 39 -12.90 10.01 7.28
CA PHE A 39 -12.89 9.16 8.46
C PHE A 39 -11.45 8.89 8.97
N GLN A 40 -10.48 8.72 8.07
CA GLN A 40 -9.07 8.60 8.46
C GLN A 40 -8.49 9.89 9.03
N LEU A 41 -8.90 11.05 8.51
CA LEU A 41 -8.52 12.35 9.07
C LEU A 41 -9.09 12.54 10.48
N PHE A 42 -10.35 12.16 10.69
CA PHE A 42 -10.99 12.23 12.00
C PHE A 42 -10.25 11.36 13.03
N LEU A 43 -9.91 10.12 12.67
CA LEU A 43 -9.12 9.24 13.55
C LEU A 43 -7.68 9.73 13.76
N GLY A 44 -7.11 10.42 12.77
CA GLY A 44 -5.75 10.96 12.81
C GLY A 44 -5.64 12.35 13.44
N GLU A 45 -6.76 13.01 13.74
CA GLU A 45 -6.85 14.39 14.23
C GLU A 45 -5.86 14.70 15.37
N PRO A 46 -5.84 13.96 16.49
CA PRO A 46 -4.95 14.30 17.60
C PRO A 46 -3.48 14.28 17.17
N PHE A 47 -3.09 13.35 16.29
CA PHE A 47 -1.71 13.25 15.83
C PHE A 47 -1.35 14.34 14.81
N LEU A 48 -2.31 14.74 13.97
CA LEU A 48 -2.13 15.78 12.96
C LEU A 48 -2.03 17.18 13.58
N LEU A 49 -2.73 17.43 14.70
CA LEU A 49 -2.69 18.72 15.39
C LEU A 49 -1.36 18.96 16.12
N PHE A 50 -0.76 17.92 16.71
CA PHE A 50 0.50 18.05 17.44
C PHE A 50 1.74 17.97 16.56
N ALA A 51 1.79 17.00 15.64
CA ALA A 51 2.99 16.75 14.83
C ALA A 51 2.63 16.12 13.47
N PRO A 52 2.09 16.91 12.52
CA PRO A 52 1.57 16.38 11.26
C PRO A 52 2.66 15.71 10.42
N TRP A 53 3.87 16.28 10.41
CA TRP A 53 4.98 15.76 9.62
C TRP A 53 5.54 14.45 10.17
N ASP A 54 5.69 14.36 11.49
CA ASP A 54 6.15 13.14 12.14
C ASP A 54 5.10 12.04 12.08
N TYR A 55 3.81 12.40 12.20
CA TYR A 55 2.73 11.45 12.01
C TYR A 55 2.75 10.83 10.62
N ILE A 56 2.79 11.62 9.56
CA ILE A 56 2.80 11.10 8.17
C ILE A 56 4.06 10.26 7.92
N LYS A 57 5.24 10.73 8.36
CA LYS A 57 6.49 9.98 8.20
C LYS A 57 6.46 8.63 8.92
N ASN A 58 5.95 8.59 10.15
CA ASN A 58 5.93 7.38 10.95
C ASN A 58 4.80 6.44 10.58
N ALA A 59 3.65 6.98 10.15
CA ALA A 59 2.54 6.21 9.63
C ALA A 59 3.01 5.38 8.44
N PHE A 60 3.54 6.01 7.39
CA PHE A 60 3.92 5.27 6.18
C PHE A 60 5.32 4.64 6.25
N ASN A 61 6.23 5.23 7.02
CA ASN A 61 7.61 4.79 7.22
C ASN A 61 8.26 4.24 5.93
N PHE A 62 8.29 5.07 4.88
CA PHE A 62 8.82 4.71 3.56
C PHE A 62 10.31 4.34 3.55
N LYS A 63 11.04 4.68 4.61
CA LYS A 63 12.46 4.31 4.80
C LYS A 63 12.65 2.93 5.44
N ARG A 64 11.56 2.25 5.83
CA ARG A 64 11.65 0.94 6.46
C ARG A 64 12.25 -0.06 5.47
N VAL A 65 13.35 -0.67 5.89
CA VAL A 65 13.99 -1.78 5.19
C VAL A 65 13.57 -3.07 5.88
N PHE A 66 13.39 -4.15 5.13
CA PHE A 66 13.14 -5.46 5.72
C PHE A 66 14.36 -5.93 6.52
N LEU A 67 14.13 -6.40 7.74
CA LEU A 67 15.19 -6.97 8.55
C LEU A 67 15.60 -8.33 7.97
N TYR A 68 16.90 -8.57 7.84
CA TYR A 68 17.42 -9.86 7.39
C TYR A 68 17.49 -10.84 8.57
N VAL A 69 16.35 -11.42 8.91
CA VAL A 69 16.21 -12.39 10.02
C VAL A 69 15.93 -13.78 9.43
N TRP A 70 16.22 -14.84 10.19
CA TRP A 70 16.03 -16.22 9.73
C TRP A 70 14.59 -16.56 9.29
N THR A 71 13.59 -15.80 9.74
CA THR A 71 12.17 -15.99 9.43
C THR A 71 11.74 -15.41 8.08
N VAL A 72 12.64 -14.75 7.33
CA VAL A 72 12.29 -14.13 6.05
C VAL A 72 12.36 -15.17 4.93
N ASN A 73 11.33 -15.19 4.07
CA ASN A 73 11.22 -16.09 2.91
C ASN A 73 12.45 -16.06 1.98
N TRP A 74 13.22 -14.98 2.00
CA TRP A 74 14.39 -14.74 1.14
C TRP A 74 15.73 -15.10 1.78
N ARG A 75 15.75 -15.89 2.86
CA ARG A 75 16.98 -16.28 3.56
C ARG A 75 17.99 -17.02 2.67
N MET A 76 17.55 -17.63 1.57
CA MET A 76 18.41 -18.30 0.59
C MET A 76 19.36 -17.33 -0.13
N ILE A 77 19.02 -16.03 -0.18
CA ILE A 77 19.82 -14.99 -0.82
C ILE A 77 20.77 -14.36 0.22
N PRO A 78 22.03 -14.04 -0.14
CA PRO A 78 22.95 -13.39 0.79
C PRO A 78 22.46 -11.99 1.21
N GLU A 79 22.81 -11.60 2.43
CA GLU A 79 22.37 -10.35 3.07
C GLU A 79 22.68 -9.10 2.24
N TRP A 80 23.86 -9.04 1.63
CA TRP A 80 24.28 -7.90 0.80
C TRP A 80 23.38 -7.68 -0.42
N LEU A 81 22.77 -8.75 -0.96
CA LEU A 81 21.82 -8.63 -2.07
C LEU A 81 20.42 -8.31 -1.57
N PHE A 82 20.03 -8.87 -0.42
CA PHE A 82 18.71 -8.62 0.17
C PHE A 82 18.54 -7.16 0.63
N LEU A 83 19.57 -6.56 1.23
CA LEU A 83 19.54 -5.15 1.63
C LEU A 83 19.75 -4.16 0.47
N ASP A 84 20.10 -4.64 -0.73
CA ASP A 84 20.28 -3.76 -1.88
C ASP A 84 18.94 -3.11 -2.29
N ARG A 85 18.93 -1.78 -2.36
CA ARG A 85 17.78 -0.99 -2.81
C ARG A 85 17.34 -1.38 -4.23
N ARG A 86 18.27 -1.83 -5.07
CA ARG A 86 17.98 -2.31 -6.43
C ARG A 86 17.11 -3.55 -6.38
N PHE A 87 17.44 -4.51 -5.51
CA PHE A 87 16.68 -5.74 -5.33
C PHE A 87 15.23 -5.44 -4.93
N HIS A 88 15.01 -4.57 -3.93
CA HIS A 88 13.67 -4.13 -3.54
C HIS A 88 12.89 -3.44 -4.67
N THR A 89 13.57 -2.63 -5.49
CA THR A 89 12.95 -1.91 -6.60
C THR A 89 12.52 -2.87 -7.71
N VAL A 90 13.37 -3.86 -8.03
CA VAL A 90 13.03 -4.92 -9.00
C VAL A 90 11.85 -5.75 -8.51
N LEU A 91 11.82 -6.12 -7.22
CA LEU A 91 10.72 -6.87 -6.63
C LEU A 91 9.39 -6.11 -6.74
N LEU A 92 9.42 -4.80 -6.45
CA LEU A 92 8.25 -3.93 -6.57
C LEU A 92 7.79 -3.82 -8.04
N ALA A 93 8.72 -3.64 -8.97
CA ALA A 93 8.41 -3.56 -10.39
C ALA A 93 7.77 -4.85 -10.91
N LEU A 94 8.31 -6.01 -10.50
CA LEU A 94 7.76 -7.32 -10.85
C LEU A 94 6.35 -7.51 -10.28
N HIS A 95 6.13 -7.10 -9.02
CA HIS A 95 4.80 -7.14 -8.41
C HIS A 95 3.78 -6.27 -9.17
N LEU A 96 4.15 -5.02 -9.50
CA LEU A 96 3.29 -4.12 -10.27
C LEU A 96 3.00 -4.66 -11.67
N LEU A 97 3.99 -5.28 -12.32
CA LEU A 97 3.82 -5.91 -13.62
C LEU A 97 2.82 -7.08 -13.52
N THR A 98 2.98 -7.96 -12.54
CA THR A 98 2.04 -9.07 -12.29
C THR A 98 0.62 -8.59 -12.02
N LEU A 99 0.45 -7.53 -11.21
CA LEU A 99 -0.86 -6.94 -10.98
C LEU A 99 -1.45 -6.35 -12.27
N SER A 100 -0.65 -5.63 -13.05
CA SER A 100 -1.09 -4.99 -14.29
C SER A 100 -1.50 -6.01 -15.35
N THR A 101 -0.73 -7.09 -15.51
CA THR A 101 -1.09 -8.18 -16.43
C THR A 101 -2.35 -8.89 -15.96
N PHE A 102 -2.51 -9.16 -14.67
CA PHE A 102 -3.73 -9.76 -14.15
C PHE A 102 -4.96 -8.89 -14.41
N ILE A 103 -4.88 -7.59 -14.14
CA ILE A 103 -5.96 -6.65 -14.43
C ILE A 103 -6.30 -6.63 -15.93
N ALA A 104 -5.30 -6.53 -16.80
CA ALA A 104 -5.49 -6.41 -18.24
C ALA A 104 -6.02 -7.69 -18.90
N PHE A 105 -5.48 -8.86 -18.54
CA PHE A 105 -5.79 -10.12 -19.21
C PHE A 105 -6.95 -10.90 -18.59
N PHE A 106 -7.10 -10.86 -17.26
CA PHE A 106 -8.12 -11.66 -16.57
C PHE A 106 -9.37 -10.89 -16.20
N TRP A 107 -9.27 -9.56 -16.02
CA TRP A 107 -10.32 -8.81 -15.33
C TRP A 107 -11.05 -7.80 -16.23
N ILE A 108 -10.39 -7.27 -17.26
CA ILE A 108 -10.99 -6.37 -18.26
C ILE A 108 -11.53 -7.13 -19.49
N ARG A 109 -11.25 -8.44 -19.59
CA ARG A 109 -11.82 -9.34 -20.62
C ARG A 109 -13.16 -9.89 -20.15
#